data_AF-A0A1Z9C937-F1
#
_entry.id   AF-A0A1Z9C937-F1
#
_cell.length_a   1.000
_cell.length_b   1.000
_cell.length_c   1.000
_cell.angle_alpha   90.00
_cell.angle_beta   90.00
_cell.angle_gamma   90.00
#
_symmetry.space_group_name_H-M   'P 1'
#
loop_
_entity.id
_entity.type
_entity.pdbx_description
1 polymer ?
#
loop_
_entity_poly.entity_id
_entity_poly.type
_entity_poly.pdbx_seq_one_letter_code
_entity_poly.pdbx_strand_id
1 'polypeptide(L)'
;MKPTAIPSNKKQTQISPPSQGAHNYQKVYDGRKRRVRGLWKRGDTFYAQLSLPDADGQRKVRRVPLEATSVAAASDELRRMVIKRNDQQLPAMVQKPRFDAYAQEYLE
;
A
#
# COMPACT_ATOMS: atom_id res chain seq x y z
N MET A 1 -48.45 -28.81 -16.12
CA MET A 1 -47.10 -28.90 -15.52
C MET A 1 -46.57 -27.48 -15.35
N LYS A 2 -46.35 -27.01 -14.12
CA LYS A 2 -45.82 -25.66 -13.83
C LYS A 2 -44.35 -25.80 -13.44
N PRO A 3 -43.39 -25.10 -14.08
CA PRO A 3 -42.03 -25.07 -13.57
C PRO A 3 -41.92 -24.04 -12.43
N THR A 4 -41.59 -24.52 -11.24
CA THR A 4 -41.24 -23.70 -10.07
C THR A 4 -39.86 -23.09 -10.30
N ALA A 5 -39.79 -21.76 -10.43
CA ALA A 5 -38.52 -21.03 -10.46
C ALA A 5 -38.00 -20.79 -9.04
N ILE A 6 -36.78 -21.23 -8.77
CA ILE A 6 -36.07 -21.07 -7.50
C ILE A 6 -35.57 -19.62 -7.38
N PRO A 7 -35.89 -18.86 -6.32
CA PRO A 7 -35.30 -17.53 -6.13
C PRO A 7 -33.85 -17.65 -5.63
N SER A 8 -32.88 -17.29 -6.48
CA SER A 8 -31.47 -17.16 -6.11
C SER A 8 -31.24 -15.86 -5.34
N ASN A 9 -31.32 -15.92 -4.01
CA ASN A 9 -31.05 -14.78 -3.14
C ASN A 9 -29.57 -14.75 -2.71
N LYS A 10 -28.71 -14.09 -3.49
CA LYS A 10 -27.33 -13.78 -3.07
C LYS A 10 -27.32 -12.51 -2.22
N LYS A 11 -27.64 -12.63 -0.93
CA LYS A 11 -27.30 -11.59 0.05
C LYS A 11 -25.78 -11.58 0.22
N GLN A 12 -25.10 -10.64 -0.43
CA GLN A 12 -23.71 -10.32 -0.10
C GLN A 12 -23.70 -9.72 1.32
N THR A 13 -23.35 -10.54 2.30
CA THR A 13 -23.03 -10.06 3.65
C THR A 13 -21.73 -9.26 3.58
N GLN A 14 -21.88 -7.94 3.48
CA GLN A 14 -20.82 -6.98 3.78
C GLN A 14 -20.41 -7.22 5.23
N ILE A 15 -19.24 -7.86 5.44
CA ILE A 15 -18.68 -8.07 6.78
C ILE A 15 -18.17 -6.72 7.25
N SER A 16 -19.03 -5.97 7.93
CA SER A 16 -18.63 -4.77 8.65
C SER A 16 -17.60 -5.16 9.71
N PRO A 17 -16.42 -4.52 9.77
CA PRO A 17 -15.48 -4.77 10.87
C PRO A 17 -16.15 -4.47 12.22
N PRO A 18 -15.74 -5.15 13.31
CA PRO A 18 -16.37 -5.03 14.62
C PRO A 18 -16.43 -3.57 15.10
N SER A 19 -17.50 -3.25 15.84
CA SER A 19 -17.80 -1.93 16.42
C SER A 19 -16.56 -1.26 17.03
N GLN A 20 -16.27 -0.05 16.54
CA GLN A 20 -15.03 0.65 16.73
C GLN A 20 -15.09 1.59 17.94
N GLY A 21 -14.22 1.38 18.93
CA GLY A 21 -13.83 2.47 19.81
C GLY A 21 -13.25 3.59 18.96
N ALA A 22 -13.81 4.79 19.07
CA ALA A 22 -13.74 5.89 18.09
C ALA A 22 -12.33 6.41 17.71
N HIS A 23 -11.23 5.86 18.24
CA HIS A 23 -9.90 6.47 18.14
C HIS A 23 -8.76 5.53 17.77
N ASN A 24 -9.00 4.24 17.56
CA ASN A 24 -7.93 3.28 17.26
C ASN A 24 -7.66 3.15 15.76
N TYR A 25 -6.38 2.96 15.42
CA TYR A 25 -5.96 2.68 14.04
C TYR A 25 -6.33 1.25 13.63
N GLN A 26 -7.10 1.13 12.56
CA GLN A 26 -7.56 -0.13 12.01
C GLN A 26 -6.77 -0.53 10.77
N LYS A 27 -6.60 -1.83 10.59
CA LYS A 27 -5.99 -2.41 9.40
C LYS A 27 -7.00 -2.33 8.25
N VAL A 28 -6.57 -1.85 7.09
CA VAL A 28 -7.42 -1.79 5.90
C VAL A 28 -7.28 -3.08 5.09
N TYR A 29 -8.39 -3.55 4.54
CA TYR A 29 -8.47 -4.74 3.70
C TYR A 29 -9.02 -4.38 2.33
N ASP A 30 -8.49 -5.03 1.30
CA ASP A 30 -8.96 -4.96 -0.08
C ASP A 30 -10.22 -5.84 -0.28
N GLY A 31 -10.91 -5.70 -1.41
CA GLY A 31 -12.12 -6.47 -1.76
C GLY A 31 -11.91 -7.99 -1.77
N ARG A 32 -10.66 -8.45 -1.90
CA ARG A 32 -10.27 -9.86 -1.75
C ARG A 32 -10.02 -10.30 -0.29
N LYS A 33 -10.43 -9.48 0.70
CA LYS A 33 -10.14 -9.65 2.14
C LYS A 33 -8.64 -9.77 2.46
N ARG A 34 -7.77 -9.23 1.60
CA ARG A 34 -6.32 -9.17 1.84
C ARG A 34 -5.98 -7.87 2.55
N ARG A 35 -5.13 -7.92 3.59
CA ARG A 35 -4.66 -6.70 4.26
C ARG A 35 -3.83 -5.86 3.30
N VAL A 36 -4.20 -4.60 3.12
CA VAL A 36 -3.36 -3.63 2.40
C VAL A 36 -2.22 -3.23 3.35
N ARG A 37 -1.00 -3.71 3.06
CA ARG A 37 0.18 -3.40 3.88
C ARG A 37 0.49 -1.91 3.75
N GLY A 38 0.84 -1.28 4.87
CA GLY A 38 1.13 0.15 4.92
C GLY A 38 -0.09 1.06 4.99
N LEU A 39 -1.32 0.53 4.86
CA LEU A 39 -2.54 1.33 4.90
C LEU A 39 -3.33 1.09 6.20
N TRP A 40 -3.71 2.19 6.84
CA TRP A 40 -4.48 2.21 8.08
C TRP A 40 -5.69 3.13 7.93
N LYS A 41 -6.75 2.88 8.70
CA LYS A 41 -7.94 3.74 8.78
C LYS A 41 -8.17 4.16 10.22
N ARG A 42 -8.53 5.41 10.45
CA ARG A 42 -8.96 5.91 11.77
C ARG A 42 -10.06 6.95 11.53
N GLY A 43 -11.25 6.72 12.07
CA GLY A 43 -12.43 7.49 11.69
C GLY A 43 -12.66 7.37 10.17
N ASP A 44 -12.76 8.52 9.50
CA ASP A 44 -12.97 8.60 8.04
C ASP A 44 -11.68 8.80 7.24
N THR A 45 -10.55 9.04 7.91
CA THR A 45 -9.27 9.31 7.27
C THR A 45 -8.45 8.04 7.08
N PHE A 46 -7.86 7.90 5.89
CA PHE A 46 -6.87 6.88 5.60
C PHE A 46 -5.46 7.39 5.92
N TYR A 47 -4.60 6.50 6.38
CA TYR A 47 -3.22 6.81 6.76
C TYR A 47 -2.25 5.84 6.08
N ALA A 48 -1.23 6.41 5.47
CA ALA A 48 -0.06 5.70 4.96
C ALA A 48 1.00 5.57 6.05
N GLN A 49 1.44 4.35 6.35
CA GLN A 49 2.60 4.09 7.20
C GLN A 49 3.86 4.13 6.35
N LEU A 50 4.68 5.17 6.54
CA LEU A 50 5.89 5.45 5.78
C LEU A 50 7.10 5.62 6.71
N SER A 51 8.29 5.28 6.23
CA SER A 51 9.55 5.44 6.98
C SER A 51 10.18 6.80 6.64
N LEU A 52 9.79 7.91 7.26
CA LEU A 52 10.29 9.25 6.92
C LEU A 52 11.63 9.56 7.61
N PRO A 53 12.58 10.26 6.95
CA PRO A 53 13.77 10.78 7.63
C PRO A 53 13.36 11.93 8.57
N ASP A 54 13.89 11.91 9.79
CA ASP A 54 13.85 13.07 10.70
C ASP A 54 14.94 14.08 10.34
N ALA A 55 14.93 15.25 10.98
CA ALA A 55 15.96 16.29 10.80
C ALA A 55 17.39 15.76 11.08
N ASP A 56 17.51 14.77 11.96
CA ASP A 56 18.77 14.12 12.32
C ASP A 56 19.22 13.04 11.31
N GLY A 57 18.53 12.90 10.18
CA GLY A 57 18.81 11.88 9.15
C GLY A 57 18.35 10.45 9.50
N GLN A 58 17.91 10.21 10.74
CA GLN A 58 17.37 8.93 11.19
C GLN A 58 15.98 8.66 10.61
N ARG A 59 15.78 7.48 10.02
CA ARG A 59 14.48 7.10 9.43
C ARG A 59 13.55 6.55 10.50
N LYS A 60 12.41 7.21 10.73
CA LYS A 60 11.37 6.76 11.64
C LYS A 60 10.08 6.39 10.91
N VAL A 61 9.40 5.37 11.41
CA VAL A 61 8.09 4.97 10.90
C VAL A 61 7.04 5.94 11.40
N ARG A 62 6.37 6.65 10.49
CA ARG A 62 5.31 7.61 10.75
C ARG A 62 4.07 7.27 9.95
N ARG A 63 2.90 7.69 10.43
CA ARG A 63 1.62 7.58 9.72
C ARG A 63 1.25 8.95 9.16
N VAL A 64 1.10 9.02 7.84
CA VAL A 64 0.77 10.25 7.09
C VAL A 64 -0.68 10.15 6.62
N PRO A 65 -1.53 11.17 6.86
CA PRO A 65 -2.89 11.17 6.35
C PRO A 65 -2.91 11.20 4.81
N LEU A 66 -3.92 10.54 4.23
CA LEU A 66 -4.17 10.49 2.80
C LEU A 66 -5.48 11.19 2.48
N GLU A 67 -5.50 11.91 1.36
CA GLU A 67 -6.69 12.63 0.86
C GLU A 67 -7.57 11.71 0.00
N ALA A 68 -7.76 10.47 0.46
CA ALA A 68 -8.52 9.44 -0.23
C ALA A 68 -9.80 9.11 0.51
N THR A 69 -10.90 8.94 -0.22
CA THR A 69 -12.21 8.53 0.32
C THR A 69 -12.48 7.04 0.19
N SER A 70 -11.79 6.34 -0.73
CA SER A 70 -11.95 4.90 -0.96
C SER A 70 -10.66 4.14 -0.74
N VAL A 71 -10.78 2.83 -0.45
CA VAL A 71 -9.63 1.95 -0.25
C VAL A 71 -8.75 1.86 -1.51
N ALA A 72 -9.38 1.84 -2.69
CA ALA A 72 -8.66 1.79 -3.96
C ALA A 72 -7.84 3.07 -4.18
N ALA A 73 -8.48 4.24 -4.04
CA ALA A 73 -7.80 5.53 -4.16
C ALA A 73 -6.65 5.68 -3.14
N ALA A 74 -6.89 5.27 -1.89
CA ALA A 74 -5.87 5.29 -0.84
C ALA A 74 -4.68 4.37 -1.17
N SER A 75 -4.94 3.22 -1.78
CA SER A 75 -3.88 2.28 -2.20
C SER A 75 -3.03 2.84 -3.34
N ASP A 76 -3.65 3.55 -4.29
CA ASP A 76 -2.94 4.17 -5.41
C ASP A 76 -2.14 5.39 -4.96
N GLU A 77 -2.70 6.20 -4.06
CA GLU A 77 -1.99 7.32 -3.43
C GLU A 77 -0.77 6.84 -2.62
N LEU A 78 -0.93 5.79 -1.82
CA LEU A 78 0.18 5.15 -1.10
C LEU A 78 1.28 4.70 -2.07
N ARG A 79 0.92 4.03 -3.17
CA ARG A 79 1.88 3.60 -4.21
C ARG A 79 2.63 4.79 -4.81
N ARG A 80 1.92 5.87 -5.15
CA ARG A 80 2.51 7.10 -5.69
C ARG A 80 3.51 7.73 -4.72
N MET A 81 3.20 7.78 -3.41
CA MET A 81 4.13 8.29 -2.40
C MET A 81 5.39 7.44 -2.27
N VAL A 82 5.26 6.11 -2.34
CA VAL A 82 6.42 5.19 -2.30
C VAL A 82 7.30 5.37 -3.54
N ILE A 83 6.71 5.52 -4.72
CA ILE A 83 7.43 5.72 -5.99
C ILE A 83 8.19 7.04 -5.98
N LYS A 84 7.51 8.18 -5.71
CA LYS A 84 8.17 9.51 -5.63
C LYS A 84 9.37 9.52 -4.70
N ARG A 85 9.27 8.78 -3.61
CA ARG A 85 10.38 8.62 -2.66
C ARG A 85 11.53 7.81 -3.25
N ASN A 86 11.23 6.71 -3.94
CA ASN A 86 12.26 5.94 -4.64
C ASN A 86 12.92 6.80 -5.70
N ASP A 87 12.17 7.58 -6.49
CA ASP A 87 12.71 8.43 -7.55
C ASP A 87 13.76 9.43 -7.04
N GLN A 88 13.65 9.92 -5.80
CA GLN A 88 14.66 10.77 -5.16
C GLN A 88 15.93 10.03 -4.71
N GLN A 89 15.91 8.70 -4.69
CA GLN A 89 17.02 7.84 -4.25
C GLN A 89 17.46 6.83 -5.31
N LEU A 90 16.85 6.85 -6.50
CA LEU A 90 17.25 5.96 -7.58
C LEU A 90 18.63 6.42 -8.06
N PRO A 91 19.68 5.59 -7.94
CA PRO A 91 20.91 5.87 -8.68
C PRO A 91 20.52 6.00 -10.16
N ALA A 92 21.17 6.93 -10.86
CA ALA A 92 20.96 7.09 -12.29
C ALA A 92 21.01 5.70 -12.95
N MET A 93 20.09 5.44 -13.87
CA MET A 93 20.04 4.15 -14.56
C MET A 93 21.25 4.09 -15.49
N VAL A 94 22.39 3.65 -14.96
CA VAL A 94 23.64 3.47 -15.69
C VAL A 94 23.64 2.09 -16.29
N GLN A 95 24.01 2.00 -17.58
CA GLN A 95 24.29 0.72 -18.22
C GLN A 95 25.43 0.04 -17.47
N LYS A 96 25.19 -1.15 -16.92
CA LYS A 96 26.26 -1.92 -16.28
C LYS A 96 27.35 -2.21 -17.32
N PRO A 97 28.64 -2.10 -16.96
CA PRO A 97 29.73 -2.53 -17.83
C PRO A 97 29.51 -3.98 -18.25
N ARG A 98 29.91 -4.32 -19.47
CA ARG A 98 29.93 -5.73 -19.90
C ARG A 98 30.94 -6.51 -19.05
N PHE A 99 30.72 -7.82 -18.95
CA PHE A 99 31.61 -8.73 -18.22
C PHE A 99 33.07 -8.57 -18.64
N ASP A 100 33.32 -8.39 -19.94
CA ASP A 100 34.67 -8.21 -20.50
C ASP A 100 35.45 -7.05 -19.86
N ALA A 101 34.77 -5.95 -19.50
CA ALA A 101 35.39 -4.79 -18.87
C ALA A 101 35.80 -5.08 -17.41
N TYR A 102 35.07 -5.95 -16.71
CA TYR A 102 35.43 -6.38 -15.35
C TYR A 102 36.50 -7.47 -15.33
N ALA A 103 36.54 -8.33 -16.35
CA ALA A 103 37.51 -9.42 -16.42
C ALA A 103 38.96 -8.91 -16.50
N GLN A 104 39.18 -7.74 -17.11
CA GLN A 104 40.49 -7.10 -17.18
C GLN A 104 40.96 -6.61 -15.79
N GLU A 105 40.09 -5.95 -15.02
CA GLU A 105 40.40 -5.43 -13.68
C GLU A 105 40.61 -6.54 -12.63
N TYR A 106 40.07 -7.74 -12.85
CA TYR A 106 40.20 -8.87 -11.93
C TYR A 106 41.49 -9.69 -12.14
N LEU A 107 42.15 -9.55 -13.30
CA LEU A 107 43.33 -10.34 -13.68
C LEU A 107 44.64 -9.56 -13.55
N GLU A 108 44.60 -8.27 -13.24
CA GLU A 108 45.74 -7.48 -12.74
C GLU A 108 45.95 -7.67 -11.23
#